data_AF-A0A8H3AQV3-F1
#
_entry.id   AF-A0A8H3AQV3-F1
#
_cell.length_a   1.000
_cell.length_b   1.000
_cell.length_c   1.000
_cell.angle_alpha   90.00
_cell.angle_beta   90.00
_cell.angle_gamma   90.00
#
_symmetry.space_group_name_H-M   'P 1'
#
loop_
_entity.id
_entity.type
_entity.pdbx_description
1 polymer ?
#
loop_
_entity_poly.entity_id
_entity_poly.type
_entity_poly.pdbx_seq_one_letter_code
_entity_poly.pdbx_strand_id
1 'polypeptide(L)'
;MSILPPHHSVYGPTLDAYLTSRLAGVGVSRYQTGAPSESEIRHAILTLDEPKKASCSTFETILAMERSPQCTLLHLLPESDIGVFPACIRLLRSYCNEGRSLFDYAYGFLCLQVISLSAEVAKLALVDELWIVEQGTVQVAEYWDPPVLINNYSRKWEAREFCKDEEYFQPANKLLGWYTNPNTRLETCLSSIGGCTSKDIEFIIEQLWLDRKRFLKMARRSSTLFPWWCGLFHLMHNTLVRSWGTSTDKFGTPGERNRWIHLLELAHRYSLCADQYEDATLAYLLKDCPQFAEMTYETTATDTDDSSQMVAAYLEKMKRLPILKWAYISRLYGYVCANFHLDGPRYEENLVLITSATLEEAWGEMLKAHEMNFIQWKIFVDTVINNSVTLPMTQRQPSRAPLYLSVLTNDNLFELLGRLVLFPLSPGGKLIREEPNRKWEAHPQEILSLMGQLVTNRLAAPNYRPDMRLVIAWNKTHQSLQYSKYMSTNTGGRNQMYSTDWDSVWKNVGEALGITRRLNAAIRCGYSRCAISDTPALYQCARCNAKRYCSHRCQQADWMDTSNGHRSVCTGSLTMLALTGQASFP
;
A
#
# COMPACT_ATOMS: atom_id res chain seq x y z
N MET A 1 11.70 -19.01 -45.33
CA MET A 1 11.31 -20.19 -44.53
C MET A 1 12.36 -20.39 -43.45
N SER A 2 12.17 -19.74 -42.30
CA SER A 2 12.99 -19.93 -41.10
C SER A 2 12.40 -21.09 -40.30
N ILE A 3 13.14 -22.18 -40.22
CA ILE A 3 12.78 -23.37 -39.44
C ILE A 3 12.85 -22.97 -37.96
N LEU A 4 11.68 -22.75 -37.34
CA LEU A 4 11.55 -22.70 -35.89
C LEU A 4 11.75 -24.11 -35.33
N PRO A 5 12.49 -24.29 -34.21
CA PRO A 5 12.73 -25.61 -33.64
C PRO A 5 11.42 -26.22 -33.07
N PRO A 6 11.19 -27.54 -33.24
CA PRO A 6 9.90 -28.18 -33.00
C PRO A 6 9.74 -28.68 -31.54
N HIS A 7 9.88 -27.78 -30.56
CA HIS A 7 9.57 -28.06 -29.16
C HIS A 7 8.88 -26.85 -28.48
N HIS A 8 7.69 -26.48 -28.94
CA HIS A 8 6.72 -25.85 -28.03
C HIS A 8 5.99 -26.99 -27.30
N SER A 9 6.68 -27.68 -26.36
CA SER A 9 6.75 -27.36 -24.92
C SER A 9 5.37 -27.56 -24.28
N VAL A 10 5.19 -28.67 -23.56
CA VAL A 10 4.03 -28.97 -22.68
C VAL A 10 3.67 -27.77 -21.78
N TYR A 11 4.66 -26.92 -21.49
CA TYR A 11 4.56 -25.72 -20.65
C TYR A 11 4.01 -24.48 -21.38
N GLY A 12 3.67 -24.58 -22.66
CA GLY A 12 3.05 -23.51 -23.42
C GLY A 12 3.98 -22.33 -23.73
N PRO A 13 3.42 -21.13 -24.01
CA PRO A 13 4.20 -19.94 -24.30
C PRO A 13 4.94 -19.40 -23.06
N THR A 14 5.98 -18.59 -23.29
CA THR A 14 6.60 -17.79 -22.22
C THR A 14 5.54 -16.93 -21.53
N LEU A 15 5.67 -16.71 -20.22
CA LEU A 15 4.66 -15.98 -19.46
C LEU A 15 4.44 -14.55 -19.99
N ASP A 16 5.52 -13.86 -20.38
CA ASP A 16 5.41 -12.51 -20.95
C ASP A 16 4.59 -12.50 -22.25
N ALA A 17 4.77 -13.48 -23.14
CA ALA A 17 3.98 -13.61 -24.37
C ALA A 17 2.50 -13.95 -24.07
N TYR A 18 2.26 -14.84 -23.11
CA TYR A 18 0.92 -15.19 -22.65
C TYR A 18 0.15 -13.99 -22.09
N LEU A 19 0.75 -13.23 -21.16
CA LEU A 19 0.11 -12.05 -20.60
C LEU A 19 -0.09 -10.96 -21.65
N THR A 20 0.84 -10.81 -22.61
CA THR A 20 0.71 -9.84 -23.69
C THR A 20 -0.46 -10.18 -24.62
N SER A 21 -0.63 -11.45 -25.00
CA SER A 21 -1.76 -11.85 -25.85
C SER A 21 -3.10 -11.68 -25.12
N ARG A 22 -3.16 -12.00 -23.82
CA ARG A 22 -4.36 -11.79 -22.99
C ARG A 22 -4.69 -10.31 -22.80
N LEU A 23 -3.70 -9.45 -22.57
CA LEU A 23 -3.89 -8.01 -22.41
C LEU A 23 -4.24 -7.31 -23.73
N ALA A 24 -3.68 -7.75 -24.87
CA ALA A 24 -4.03 -7.21 -26.18
C ALA A 24 -5.49 -7.54 -26.56
N GLY A 25 -6.02 -8.67 -26.06
CA GLY A 25 -7.41 -9.07 -26.23
C GLY A 25 -8.42 -8.30 -25.39
N VAL A 26 -8.03 -7.37 -24.52
CA VAL A 26 -8.91 -6.70 -23.54
C VAL A 26 -10.00 -5.80 -24.18
N GLY A 27 -9.96 -5.57 -25.50
CA GLY A 27 -11.07 -4.97 -26.26
C GLY A 27 -12.20 -5.95 -26.62
N VAL A 28 -11.94 -7.25 -26.50
CA VAL A 28 -12.92 -8.33 -26.65
C VAL A 28 -13.26 -8.75 -25.22
N SER A 29 -14.53 -8.54 -24.81
CA SER A 29 -15.00 -8.80 -23.44
C SER A 29 -14.34 -10.05 -22.83
N ARG A 30 -13.73 -9.88 -21.64
CA ARG A 30 -13.06 -10.95 -20.86
C ARG A 30 -13.91 -12.22 -20.70
N TYR A 31 -15.21 -12.09 -20.94
CA TYR A 31 -16.28 -13.07 -20.75
C TYR A 31 -16.70 -13.79 -22.05
N GLN A 32 -15.95 -13.70 -23.14
CA GLN A 32 -16.34 -14.33 -24.42
C GLN A 32 -16.00 -15.82 -24.55
N THR A 33 -15.27 -16.41 -23.61
CA THR A 33 -15.24 -17.88 -23.52
C THR A 33 -16.56 -18.33 -22.89
N GLY A 34 -17.34 -19.12 -23.62
CA GLY A 34 -18.52 -19.75 -23.04
C GLY A 34 -18.16 -20.48 -21.74
N ALA A 35 -19.10 -20.48 -20.78
CA ALA A 35 -18.88 -21.15 -19.51
C ALA A 35 -18.49 -22.62 -19.78
N PRO A 36 -17.39 -23.12 -19.18
CA PRO A 36 -16.98 -24.49 -19.37
C PRO A 36 -18.07 -25.42 -18.85
N SER A 37 -18.29 -26.53 -19.56
CA SER A 37 -19.21 -27.56 -19.11
C SER A 37 -18.64 -28.35 -17.93
N GLU A 38 -19.51 -28.95 -17.12
CA GLU A 38 -19.08 -29.78 -15.98
C GLU A 38 -18.13 -30.91 -16.39
N SER A 39 -18.35 -31.54 -17.55
CA SER A 39 -17.48 -32.61 -18.04
C SER A 39 -16.09 -32.10 -18.44
N GLU A 40 -15.99 -30.90 -19.03
CA GLU A 40 -14.71 -30.25 -19.34
C GLU A 40 -13.92 -29.94 -18.07
N ILE A 41 -14.58 -29.40 -17.03
CA ILE A 41 -13.94 -29.12 -15.75
C ILE A 41 -13.49 -30.40 -15.06
N ARG A 42 -14.36 -31.41 -14.93
CA ARG A 42 -14.02 -32.69 -14.30
C ARG A 42 -12.86 -33.36 -15.04
N HIS A 43 -12.87 -33.34 -16.37
CA HIS A 43 -11.76 -33.86 -17.16
C HIS A 43 -10.45 -33.09 -16.94
N ALA A 44 -10.52 -31.75 -16.91
CA ALA A 44 -9.34 -30.92 -16.65
C ALA A 44 -8.77 -31.16 -15.24
N ILE A 45 -9.63 -31.29 -14.23
CA ILE A 45 -9.25 -31.67 -12.86
C ILE A 45 -8.55 -33.03 -12.88
N LEU A 46 -9.17 -34.08 -13.42
CA LEU A 46 -8.56 -35.42 -13.50
C LEU A 46 -7.20 -35.42 -14.19
N THR A 47 -7.03 -34.57 -15.22
CA THR A 47 -5.77 -34.43 -15.96
C THR A 47 -4.63 -33.87 -15.10
N LEU A 48 -4.92 -33.18 -13.99
CA LEU A 48 -3.89 -32.68 -13.07
C LEU A 48 -3.07 -33.81 -12.42
N ASP A 49 -3.64 -35.01 -12.29
CA ASP A 49 -2.92 -36.17 -11.76
C ASP A 49 -1.99 -36.84 -12.79
N GLU A 50 -2.00 -36.35 -14.03
CA GLU A 50 -1.19 -36.86 -15.13
C GLU A 50 -0.15 -35.82 -15.60
N PRO A 51 1.06 -35.75 -15.00
CA PRO A 51 2.04 -34.69 -15.27
C PRO A 51 2.46 -34.51 -16.73
N LYS A 52 2.38 -35.58 -17.53
CA LYS A 52 2.72 -35.54 -18.96
C LYS A 52 1.59 -35.01 -19.84
N LYS A 53 0.35 -34.98 -19.34
CA LYS A 53 -0.85 -34.54 -20.06
C LYS A 53 -1.32 -33.15 -19.61
N ALA A 54 -1.08 -32.79 -18.36
CA ALA A 54 -1.39 -31.45 -17.86
C ALA A 54 -0.68 -30.38 -18.72
N SER A 55 -1.44 -29.39 -19.18
CA SER A 55 -0.95 -28.32 -20.06
C SER A 55 -1.51 -26.97 -19.62
N CYS A 56 -1.08 -25.88 -20.27
CA CYS A 56 -1.68 -24.56 -20.04
C CYS A 56 -3.20 -24.56 -20.29
N SER A 57 -3.68 -25.34 -21.27
CA SER A 57 -5.12 -25.44 -21.55
C SER A 57 -5.87 -26.08 -20.37
N THR A 58 -5.26 -27.06 -19.70
CA THR A 58 -5.85 -27.71 -18.52
C THR A 58 -6.12 -26.69 -17.42
N PHE A 59 -5.12 -25.86 -17.09
CA PHE A 59 -5.28 -24.82 -16.06
C PHE A 59 -6.26 -23.72 -16.49
N GLU A 60 -6.24 -23.32 -17.76
CA GLU A 60 -7.17 -22.32 -18.30
C GLU A 60 -8.62 -22.79 -18.24
N THR A 61 -8.89 -24.08 -18.53
CA THR A 61 -10.21 -24.66 -18.39
C THR A 61 -10.70 -24.58 -16.94
N ILE A 62 -9.85 -24.88 -15.96
CA ILE A 62 -10.19 -24.78 -14.54
C ILE A 62 -10.44 -23.32 -14.14
N LEU A 63 -9.53 -22.41 -14.50
CA LEU A 63 -9.64 -20.98 -14.18
C LEU A 63 -10.78 -20.28 -14.94
N ALA A 64 -11.34 -20.88 -16.00
CA ALA A 64 -12.51 -20.34 -16.66
C ALA A 64 -13.74 -20.30 -15.73
N MET A 65 -13.76 -21.10 -14.65
CA MET A 65 -14.83 -21.07 -13.65
C MET A 65 -14.93 -19.72 -12.94
N GLU A 66 -13.82 -19.15 -12.49
CA GLU A 66 -13.82 -17.84 -11.82
C GLU A 66 -14.03 -16.69 -12.82
N ARG A 67 -13.74 -16.88 -14.10
CA ARG A 67 -13.83 -15.82 -15.13
C ARG A 67 -15.17 -15.79 -15.86
N SER A 68 -16.04 -16.77 -15.64
CA SER A 68 -17.31 -16.89 -16.36
C SER A 68 -18.48 -16.51 -15.43
N PRO A 69 -19.18 -15.38 -15.69
CA PRO A 69 -20.28 -14.88 -14.85
C PRO A 69 -21.41 -15.88 -14.55
N GLN A 70 -21.60 -16.84 -15.45
CA GLN A 70 -22.66 -17.82 -15.37
C GLN A 70 -22.17 -19.18 -14.85
N CYS A 71 -20.90 -19.31 -14.48
CA CYS A 71 -20.36 -20.58 -14.01
C CYS A 71 -20.67 -20.78 -12.52
N THR A 72 -21.43 -21.83 -12.22
CA THR A 72 -21.80 -22.26 -10.86
C THR A 72 -21.10 -23.57 -10.49
N LEU A 73 -19.90 -23.80 -11.01
CA LEU A 73 -19.19 -25.07 -10.93
C LEU A 73 -17.97 -25.03 -10.00
N LEU A 74 -17.85 -24.00 -9.15
CA LEU A 74 -16.71 -23.86 -8.23
C LEU A 74 -16.68 -25.01 -7.21
N HIS A 75 -17.83 -25.53 -6.80
CA HIS A 75 -17.97 -26.71 -5.94
C HIS A 75 -17.25 -27.97 -6.47
N LEU A 76 -16.95 -28.05 -7.78
CA LEU A 76 -16.21 -29.18 -8.34
C LEU A 76 -14.76 -29.27 -7.84
N LEU A 77 -14.17 -28.16 -7.38
CA LEU A 77 -12.82 -28.14 -6.81
C LEU A 77 -12.74 -28.92 -5.50
N PRO A 78 -13.59 -28.66 -4.48
CA PRO A 78 -13.61 -29.44 -3.24
C PRO A 78 -14.28 -30.82 -3.35
N GLU A 79 -15.03 -31.13 -4.40
CA GLU A 79 -15.63 -32.46 -4.62
C GLU A 79 -14.69 -33.46 -5.32
N SER A 80 -13.52 -33.01 -5.73
CA SER A 80 -12.59 -33.81 -6.55
C SER A 80 -11.84 -34.87 -5.74
N ASP A 81 -12.00 -36.15 -6.11
CA ASP A 81 -11.30 -37.28 -5.49
C ASP A 81 -9.77 -37.21 -5.56
N ILE A 82 -9.20 -36.57 -6.61
CA ILE A 82 -7.74 -36.55 -6.82
C ILE A 82 -7.00 -35.54 -5.90
N GLY A 83 -7.73 -34.64 -5.23
CA GLY A 83 -7.16 -33.51 -4.50
C GLY A 83 -6.44 -32.50 -5.39
N VAL A 84 -7.13 -31.42 -5.77
CA VAL A 84 -6.62 -30.40 -6.71
C VAL A 84 -5.31 -29.75 -6.22
N PHE A 85 -5.23 -29.44 -4.92
CA PHE A 85 -4.06 -28.74 -4.37
C PHE A 85 -2.81 -29.62 -4.38
N PRO A 86 -2.81 -30.86 -3.81
CA PRO A 86 -1.68 -31.77 -3.94
C PRO A 86 -1.27 -32.06 -5.39
N ALA A 87 -2.23 -32.20 -6.30
CA ALA A 87 -1.94 -32.45 -7.72
C ALA A 87 -1.16 -31.28 -8.33
N CYS A 88 -1.62 -30.04 -8.14
CA CYS A 88 -0.91 -28.85 -8.61
C CYS A 88 0.49 -28.70 -7.98
N ILE A 89 0.65 -29.01 -6.69
CA ILE A 89 1.97 -29.00 -6.05
C ILE A 89 2.92 -30.01 -6.69
N ARG A 90 2.46 -31.23 -7.00
CA ARG A 90 3.29 -32.23 -7.72
C ARG A 90 3.72 -31.71 -9.10
N LEU A 91 2.80 -31.09 -9.83
CA LEU A 91 3.10 -30.49 -11.14
C LEU A 91 4.13 -29.37 -11.02
N LEU A 92 3.98 -28.45 -10.07
CA LEU A 92 4.95 -27.38 -9.84
C LEU A 92 6.32 -27.91 -9.40
N ARG A 93 6.36 -28.89 -8.49
CA ARG A 93 7.63 -29.52 -8.08
C ARG A 93 8.32 -30.16 -9.27
N SER A 94 7.61 -30.91 -10.10
CA SER A 94 8.18 -31.49 -11.34
C SER A 94 8.71 -30.40 -12.27
N TYR A 95 7.92 -29.37 -12.52
CA TYR A 95 8.27 -28.25 -13.39
C TYR A 95 9.53 -27.51 -12.91
N CYS A 96 9.63 -27.22 -11.61
CA CYS A 96 10.79 -26.56 -11.00
C CYS A 96 12.02 -27.47 -10.94
N ASN A 97 11.85 -28.78 -10.70
CA ASN A 97 12.95 -29.76 -10.69
C ASN A 97 13.64 -29.91 -12.05
N GLU A 98 12.96 -29.57 -13.14
CA GLU A 98 13.54 -29.48 -14.49
C GLU A 98 14.35 -28.19 -14.71
N GLY A 99 14.64 -27.42 -13.65
CA GLY A 99 15.46 -26.21 -13.69
C GLY A 99 14.74 -24.97 -14.18
N ARG A 100 13.40 -25.00 -14.26
CA ARG A 100 12.58 -23.87 -14.70
C ARG A 100 12.14 -23.02 -13.54
N SER A 101 12.12 -21.71 -13.76
CA SER A 101 11.56 -20.76 -12.82
C SER A 101 10.03 -20.72 -12.92
N LEU A 102 9.37 -20.42 -11.80
CA LEU A 102 7.92 -20.38 -11.68
C LEU A 102 7.27 -19.48 -12.73
N PHE A 103 7.93 -18.37 -13.09
CA PHE A 103 7.42 -17.36 -14.04
C PHE A 103 8.13 -17.38 -15.41
N ASP A 104 8.84 -18.45 -15.79
CA ASP A 104 9.39 -18.58 -17.15
C ASP A 104 8.29 -18.77 -18.20
N TYR A 105 7.34 -19.67 -17.92
CA TYR A 105 6.25 -20.04 -18.83
C TYR A 105 4.88 -19.83 -18.19
N ALA A 106 3.85 -19.74 -19.04
CA ALA A 106 2.46 -19.63 -18.59
C ALA A 106 2.06 -20.78 -17.65
N TYR A 107 2.63 -21.97 -17.85
CA TYR A 107 2.35 -23.17 -17.07
C TYR A 107 2.52 -22.97 -15.56
N GLY A 108 3.70 -22.50 -15.11
CA GLY A 108 3.97 -22.32 -13.68
C GLY A 108 3.06 -21.27 -13.04
N PHE A 109 2.86 -20.15 -13.74
CA PHE A 109 1.95 -19.08 -13.32
C PHE A 109 0.49 -19.57 -13.21
N LEU A 110 -0.03 -20.25 -14.23
CA LEU A 110 -1.42 -20.73 -14.25
C LEU A 110 -1.65 -21.84 -13.22
N CYS A 111 -0.68 -22.73 -13.02
CA CYS A 111 -0.76 -23.73 -11.96
C CYS A 111 -0.83 -23.08 -10.57
N LEU A 112 -0.05 -22.02 -10.33
CA LEU A 112 -0.15 -21.21 -9.10
C LEU A 112 -1.49 -20.49 -8.96
N GLN A 113 -2.10 -20.04 -10.07
CA GLN A 113 -3.45 -19.47 -10.04
C GLN A 113 -4.49 -20.52 -9.64
N VAL A 114 -4.41 -21.75 -10.17
CA VAL A 114 -5.32 -22.83 -9.79
C VAL A 114 -5.17 -23.17 -8.30
N ILE A 115 -3.95 -23.18 -7.77
CA ILE A 115 -3.70 -23.33 -6.33
C ILE A 115 -4.40 -22.23 -5.52
N SER A 116 -4.25 -20.97 -5.96
CA SER A 116 -4.83 -19.81 -5.28
C SER A 116 -6.36 -19.87 -5.29
N LEU A 117 -6.98 -20.08 -6.46
CA LEU A 117 -8.43 -20.27 -6.60
C LEU A 117 -8.94 -21.44 -5.75
N SER A 118 -8.27 -22.59 -5.80
CA SER A 118 -8.69 -23.76 -5.03
C SER A 118 -8.65 -23.50 -3.53
N ALA A 119 -7.64 -22.76 -3.04
CA ALA A 119 -7.57 -22.37 -1.65
C ALA A 119 -8.71 -21.41 -1.26
N GLU A 120 -9.05 -20.44 -2.11
CA GLU A 120 -10.20 -19.55 -1.87
C GLU A 120 -11.53 -20.30 -1.79
N VAL A 121 -11.79 -21.16 -2.77
CA VAL A 121 -13.01 -21.96 -2.83
C VAL A 121 -13.11 -22.91 -1.63
N ALA A 122 -12.00 -23.53 -1.22
CA ALA A 122 -11.97 -24.40 -0.05
C ALA A 122 -12.29 -23.65 1.25
N LYS A 123 -11.76 -22.44 1.43
CA LYS A 123 -12.08 -21.59 2.58
C LYS A 123 -13.57 -21.24 2.63
N LEU A 124 -14.14 -20.84 1.49
CA LEU A 124 -15.57 -20.52 1.37
C LEU A 124 -16.47 -21.74 1.62
N ALA A 125 -16.07 -22.92 1.14
CA ALA A 125 -16.78 -24.17 1.40
C ALA A 125 -16.76 -24.54 2.90
N LEU A 126 -15.63 -24.34 3.59
CA LEU A 126 -15.49 -24.64 5.02
C LEU A 126 -16.38 -23.76 5.92
N VAL A 127 -16.73 -22.57 5.47
CA VAL A 127 -17.63 -21.65 6.20
C VAL A 127 -19.07 -21.66 5.64
N ASP A 128 -19.39 -22.62 4.77
CA ASP A 128 -20.72 -22.79 4.15
C ASP A 128 -21.22 -21.54 3.39
N GLU A 129 -20.31 -20.83 2.73
CA GLU A 129 -20.60 -19.60 1.98
C GLU A 129 -20.30 -19.73 0.47
N LEU A 130 -19.77 -20.89 0.03
CA LEU A 130 -19.50 -21.12 -1.39
C LEU A 130 -20.76 -21.03 -2.25
N TRP A 131 -21.87 -21.60 -1.77
CA TRP A 131 -23.15 -21.55 -2.49
C TRP A 131 -23.68 -20.12 -2.63
N ILE A 132 -23.38 -19.22 -1.67
CA ILE A 132 -23.76 -17.80 -1.73
C ILE A 132 -23.00 -17.12 -2.86
N VAL A 133 -21.72 -17.45 -3.02
CA VAL A 133 -20.92 -16.94 -4.13
C VAL A 133 -21.46 -17.47 -5.46
N GLU A 134 -21.74 -18.77 -5.58
CA GLU A 134 -22.29 -19.35 -6.82
C GLU A 134 -23.70 -18.84 -7.17
N GLN A 135 -24.56 -18.55 -6.19
CA GLN A 135 -25.86 -17.93 -6.45
C GLN A 135 -25.74 -16.44 -6.73
N GLY A 136 -24.85 -15.75 -6.02
CA GLY A 136 -24.58 -14.33 -6.17
C GLY A 136 -23.99 -13.99 -7.53
N THR A 137 -23.15 -14.87 -8.10
CA THR A 137 -22.65 -14.69 -9.46
C THR A 137 -23.78 -14.72 -10.48
N VAL A 138 -24.76 -15.62 -10.35
CA VAL A 138 -25.92 -15.69 -11.25
C VAL A 138 -26.84 -14.47 -11.10
N GLN A 139 -27.11 -14.04 -9.86
CA GLN A 139 -28.05 -12.95 -9.59
C GLN A 139 -27.47 -11.56 -9.89
N VAL A 140 -26.16 -11.39 -9.73
CA VAL A 140 -25.50 -10.10 -9.78
C VAL A 140 -24.47 -10.01 -10.93
N ALA A 141 -24.48 -10.98 -11.86
CA ALA A 141 -23.64 -11.00 -13.07
C ALA A 141 -23.70 -9.71 -13.89
N GLU A 142 -24.78 -8.94 -13.78
CA GLU A 142 -24.96 -7.66 -14.49
C GLU A 142 -24.14 -6.52 -13.86
N TYR A 143 -23.78 -6.61 -12.57
CA TYR A 143 -23.13 -5.52 -11.83
C TYR A 143 -21.77 -5.88 -11.24
N TRP A 144 -21.48 -7.16 -10.99
CA TRP A 144 -20.23 -7.60 -10.36
C TRP A 144 -19.55 -8.70 -11.14
N ASP A 145 -18.23 -8.54 -11.31
CA ASP A 145 -17.35 -9.58 -11.82
C ASP A 145 -17.32 -10.73 -10.77
N PRO A 146 -17.60 -12.00 -11.13
CA PRO A 146 -17.49 -13.14 -10.21
C PRO A 146 -16.20 -13.18 -9.39
N PRO A 147 -15.06 -12.82 -10.00
CA PRO A 147 -13.86 -12.60 -9.28
C PRO A 147 -14.05 -11.68 -8.05
N VAL A 148 -14.59 -10.47 -8.24
CA VAL A 148 -14.78 -9.51 -7.14
C VAL A 148 -15.67 -10.07 -6.03
N LEU A 149 -16.68 -10.90 -6.37
CA LEU A 149 -17.52 -11.57 -5.37
C LEU A 149 -16.71 -12.57 -4.53
N ILE A 150 -15.97 -13.49 -5.16
CA ILE A 150 -15.10 -14.45 -4.45
C ILE A 150 -14.18 -13.68 -3.49
N ASN A 151 -13.54 -12.61 -3.99
CA ASN A 151 -12.66 -11.77 -3.18
C ASN A 151 -13.37 -11.20 -1.95
N ASN A 152 -14.48 -10.51 -2.15
CA ASN A 152 -15.16 -9.79 -1.08
C ASN A 152 -15.61 -10.74 0.04
N TYR A 153 -16.12 -11.91 -0.31
CA TYR A 153 -16.51 -12.92 0.67
C TYR A 153 -15.30 -13.54 1.37
N SER A 154 -14.25 -13.90 0.64
CA SER A 154 -13.02 -14.43 1.24
C SER A 154 -12.35 -13.42 2.19
N ARG A 155 -12.15 -12.18 1.74
CA ARG A 155 -11.51 -11.11 2.52
C ARG A 155 -12.30 -10.79 3.79
N LYS A 156 -13.64 -10.81 3.73
CA LYS A 156 -14.51 -10.64 4.91
C LYS A 156 -14.21 -11.68 5.97
N TRP A 157 -14.04 -12.94 5.60
CA TRP A 157 -13.74 -14.03 6.54
C TRP A 157 -12.32 -13.98 7.06
N GLU A 158 -11.33 -13.70 6.20
CA GLU A 158 -9.94 -13.54 6.63
C GLU A 158 -9.76 -12.36 7.58
N ALA A 159 -10.42 -11.23 7.32
CA ALA A 159 -10.39 -10.06 8.20
C ALA A 159 -10.94 -10.38 9.60
N ARG A 160 -11.90 -11.32 9.72
CA ARG A 160 -12.41 -11.77 11.02
C ARG A 160 -11.37 -12.54 11.83
N GLU A 161 -10.45 -13.28 11.19
CA GLU A 161 -9.37 -13.97 11.91
C GLU A 161 -8.37 -13.00 12.54
N PHE A 162 -8.22 -11.79 11.97
CA PHE A 162 -7.32 -10.75 12.50
C PHE A 162 -8.03 -9.77 13.46
N CYS A 163 -9.34 -9.88 13.64
CA CYS A 163 -10.11 -9.00 14.52
C CYS A 163 -9.99 -9.47 15.98
N LYS A 164 -9.52 -8.58 16.87
CA LYS A 164 -9.31 -8.90 18.30
C LYS A 164 -10.56 -8.73 19.16
N ASP A 165 -11.68 -8.28 18.60
CA ASP A 165 -12.92 -8.11 19.37
C ASP A 165 -13.53 -9.47 19.71
N GLU A 166 -13.72 -9.70 21.02
CA GLU A 166 -14.03 -10.98 21.67
C GLU A 166 -15.31 -11.67 21.15
N GLU A 167 -16.22 -10.96 20.47
CA GLU A 167 -17.49 -11.53 19.96
C GLU A 167 -17.34 -12.36 18.67
N TYR A 168 -16.26 -12.18 17.90
CA TYR A 168 -16.07 -12.85 16.61
C TYR A 168 -14.74 -13.60 16.47
N PHE A 169 -14.04 -13.82 17.58
CA PHE A 169 -12.83 -14.63 17.59
C PHE A 169 -13.18 -16.09 17.33
N GLN A 170 -13.39 -16.44 16.06
CA GLN A 170 -13.19 -17.83 15.65
C GLN A 170 -11.68 -18.04 15.73
N PRO A 171 -11.18 -19.04 16.48
CA PRO A 171 -9.75 -19.31 16.52
C PRO A 171 -9.25 -19.42 15.08
N ALA A 172 -8.06 -18.86 14.81
CA ALA A 172 -7.35 -18.77 13.52
C ALA A 172 -7.13 -20.11 12.77
N ASN A 173 -7.85 -21.15 13.19
CA ASN A 173 -7.82 -22.50 12.68
C ASN A 173 -9.08 -22.89 11.90
N LYS A 174 -10.19 -22.14 12.00
CA LYS A 174 -11.47 -22.58 11.40
C LYS A 174 -11.54 -22.32 9.90
N LEU A 175 -11.04 -21.18 9.40
CA LEU A 175 -11.14 -20.88 7.96
C LEU A 175 -10.31 -21.86 7.11
N LEU A 176 -9.19 -22.34 7.65
CA LEU A 176 -8.33 -23.30 6.98
C LEU A 176 -8.65 -24.77 7.34
N GLY A 177 -9.42 -25.02 8.40
CA GLY A 177 -9.84 -26.37 8.79
C GLY A 177 -8.66 -27.32 9.09
N TRP A 178 -7.73 -26.89 9.95
CA TRP A 178 -6.55 -27.70 10.30
C TRP A 178 -6.93 -29.05 10.92
N TYR A 179 -6.21 -30.10 10.53
CA TYR A 179 -6.32 -31.45 11.08
C TYR A 179 -4.98 -32.17 11.00
N THR A 180 -4.78 -33.15 11.89
CA THR A 180 -3.65 -34.08 11.78
C THR A 180 -4.03 -35.21 10.83
N ASN A 181 -3.34 -35.34 9.70
CA ASN A 181 -3.61 -36.42 8.76
C ASN A 181 -3.25 -37.78 9.42
N PRO A 182 -4.20 -38.74 9.53
CA PRO A 182 -3.95 -39.99 10.26
C PRO A 182 -2.89 -40.87 9.60
N ASN A 183 -2.75 -40.77 8.27
CA ASN A 183 -1.83 -41.60 7.49
C ASN A 183 -0.39 -41.06 7.54
N THR A 184 -0.22 -39.75 7.39
CA THR A 184 1.11 -39.11 7.34
C THR A 184 1.57 -38.56 8.69
N ARG A 185 0.65 -38.42 9.65
CA ARG A 185 0.83 -37.71 10.93
C ARG A 185 1.29 -36.26 10.78
N LEU A 186 1.09 -35.68 9.61
CA LEU A 186 1.41 -34.28 9.33
C LEU A 186 0.17 -33.40 9.58
N GLU A 187 0.39 -32.25 10.21
CA GLU A 187 -0.61 -31.18 10.25
C GLU A 187 -0.89 -30.72 8.81
N THR A 188 -2.18 -30.73 8.45
CA THR A 188 -2.69 -30.45 7.12
C THR A 188 -3.90 -29.53 7.24
N CYS A 189 -4.11 -28.65 6.28
CA CYS A 189 -5.30 -27.80 6.19
C CYS A 189 -6.02 -27.99 4.85
N LEU A 190 -7.21 -27.43 4.68
CA LEU A 190 -7.99 -27.46 3.43
C LEU A 190 -8.22 -28.90 2.93
N SER A 191 -8.75 -29.77 3.81
CA SER A 191 -8.99 -31.19 3.52
C SER A 191 -9.87 -31.42 2.29
N SER A 192 -10.83 -30.53 2.03
CA SER A 192 -11.76 -30.62 0.90
C SER A 192 -11.07 -30.61 -0.46
N ILE A 193 -9.91 -29.95 -0.61
CA ILE A 193 -9.14 -29.93 -1.86
C ILE A 193 -7.95 -30.91 -1.86
N GLY A 194 -8.00 -31.92 -0.99
CA GLY A 194 -6.99 -32.97 -0.84
C GLY A 194 -5.93 -32.70 0.23
N GLY A 195 -5.98 -31.53 0.88
CA GLY A 195 -5.06 -31.16 1.95
C GLY A 195 -3.83 -30.38 1.47
N CYS A 196 -3.37 -29.47 2.33
CA CYS A 196 -2.18 -28.64 2.16
C CYS A 196 -1.28 -28.78 3.40
N THR A 197 -0.03 -29.22 3.22
CA THR A 197 0.93 -29.38 4.33
C THR A 197 1.87 -28.18 4.44
N SER A 198 2.55 -28.05 5.59
CA SER A 198 3.58 -27.01 5.77
C SER A 198 4.70 -27.09 4.72
N LYS A 199 5.10 -28.30 4.32
CA LYS A 199 6.14 -28.52 3.29
C LYS A 199 5.72 -28.03 1.90
N ASP A 200 4.43 -27.99 1.61
CA ASP A 200 3.91 -27.50 0.33
C ASP A 200 3.94 -25.98 0.28
N ILE A 201 3.53 -25.34 1.38
CA ILE A 201 3.61 -23.89 1.54
C ILE A 201 5.05 -23.41 1.56
N GLU A 202 5.93 -24.09 2.30
CA GLU A 202 7.37 -23.78 2.30
C GLU A 202 7.93 -23.83 0.89
N PHE A 203 7.58 -24.84 0.09
CA PHE A 203 7.99 -24.93 -1.31
C PHE A 203 7.50 -23.72 -2.12
N ILE A 204 6.22 -23.33 -2.01
CA ILE A 204 5.70 -22.17 -2.74
C ILE A 204 6.44 -20.88 -2.34
N ILE A 205 6.62 -20.63 -1.05
CA ILE A 205 7.34 -19.45 -0.54
C ILE A 205 8.76 -19.41 -1.11
N GLU A 206 9.46 -20.54 -1.15
CA GLU A 206 10.80 -20.65 -1.71
C GLU A 206 10.84 -20.32 -3.20
N GLN A 207 9.94 -20.91 -4.00
CA GLN A 207 9.92 -20.68 -5.44
C GLN A 207 9.56 -19.22 -5.76
N LEU A 208 8.60 -18.63 -5.04
CA LEU A 208 8.26 -17.22 -5.18
C LEU A 208 9.42 -16.31 -4.78
N TRP A 209 10.15 -16.63 -3.71
CA TRP A 209 11.31 -15.85 -3.26
C TRP A 209 12.46 -15.89 -4.28
N LEU A 210 12.74 -17.07 -4.82
CA LEU A 210 13.76 -17.24 -5.86
C LEU A 210 13.42 -16.42 -7.11
N ASP A 211 12.14 -16.31 -7.45
CA ASP A 211 11.65 -15.56 -8.62
C ASP A 211 11.06 -14.18 -8.26
N ARG A 212 11.41 -13.61 -7.09
CA ARG A 212 10.75 -12.42 -6.50
C ARG A 212 10.74 -11.17 -7.39
N LYS A 213 11.76 -11.01 -8.23
CA LYS A 213 11.82 -9.93 -9.24
C LYS A 213 10.71 -10.10 -10.28
N ARG A 214 10.61 -11.29 -10.88
CA ARG A 214 9.56 -11.57 -11.86
C ARG A 214 8.19 -11.65 -11.21
N PHE A 215 8.11 -12.12 -9.97
CA PHE A 215 6.88 -12.10 -9.18
C PHE A 215 6.24 -10.71 -9.17
N LEU A 216 6.98 -9.66 -8.79
CA LEU A 216 6.46 -8.29 -8.80
C LEU A 216 6.04 -7.84 -10.21
N LYS A 217 6.89 -8.10 -11.21
CA LYS A 217 6.59 -7.78 -12.62
C LYS A 217 5.26 -8.41 -13.05
N MET A 218 5.06 -9.68 -12.72
CA MET A 218 3.89 -10.46 -13.12
C MET A 218 2.67 -10.04 -12.32
N ALA A 219 2.74 -9.97 -11.00
CA ALA A 219 1.65 -9.50 -10.16
C ALA A 219 1.14 -8.12 -10.61
N ARG A 220 2.03 -7.18 -10.96
CA ARG A 220 1.64 -5.88 -11.50
C ARG A 220 0.88 -6.01 -12.83
N ARG A 221 1.41 -6.80 -13.78
CA ARG A 221 0.79 -7.00 -15.11
C ARG A 221 -0.51 -7.79 -15.04
N SER A 222 -0.59 -8.77 -14.14
CA SER A 222 -1.71 -9.68 -14.00
C SER A 222 -2.75 -9.18 -13.01
N SER A 223 -2.48 -8.12 -12.23
CA SER A 223 -3.42 -7.55 -11.25
C SER A 223 -4.83 -7.31 -11.81
N THR A 224 -4.94 -7.04 -13.11
CA THR A 224 -6.24 -6.87 -13.76
C THR A 224 -6.84 -8.17 -14.27
N LEU A 225 -6.05 -9.19 -14.59
CA LEU A 225 -6.48 -10.46 -15.19
C LEU A 225 -6.71 -11.58 -14.16
N PHE A 226 -5.87 -11.59 -13.13
CA PHE A 226 -5.72 -12.62 -12.11
C PHE A 226 -5.53 -11.94 -10.75
N PRO A 227 -6.56 -11.25 -10.29
CA PRO A 227 -6.47 -10.57 -9.01
C PRO A 227 -6.56 -11.58 -7.84
N TRP A 228 -6.11 -11.14 -6.67
CA TRP A 228 -6.23 -11.77 -5.35
C TRP A 228 -5.36 -12.95 -4.94
N TRP A 229 -4.07 -12.69 -4.86
CA TRP A 229 -3.13 -13.57 -4.18
C TRP A 229 -3.13 -13.36 -2.67
N CYS A 230 -3.87 -12.39 -2.12
CA CYS A 230 -3.95 -12.20 -0.67
C CYS A 230 -4.40 -13.47 0.07
N GLY A 231 -5.27 -14.31 -0.51
CA GLY A 231 -5.64 -15.57 0.13
C GLY A 231 -4.55 -16.62 0.15
N LEU A 232 -3.68 -16.61 -0.86
CA LEU A 232 -2.47 -17.42 -0.85
C LEU A 232 -1.51 -16.92 0.24
N PHE A 233 -1.35 -15.60 0.39
CA PHE A 233 -0.58 -15.01 1.47
C PHE A 233 -1.16 -15.35 2.85
N HIS A 234 -2.49 -15.29 3.02
CA HIS A 234 -3.19 -15.70 4.24
C HIS A 234 -2.92 -17.17 4.58
N LEU A 235 -2.99 -18.07 3.60
CA LEU A 235 -2.65 -19.48 3.76
C LEU A 235 -1.18 -19.66 4.17
N MET A 236 -0.26 -18.94 3.51
CA MET A 236 1.17 -18.95 3.84
C MET A 236 1.41 -18.51 5.28
N HIS A 237 0.88 -17.34 5.65
CA HIS A 237 1.01 -16.76 6.98
C HIS A 237 0.53 -17.71 8.06
N ASN A 238 -0.71 -18.19 7.96
CA ASN A 238 -1.28 -19.10 8.96
C ASN A 238 -0.52 -20.43 9.05
N THR A 239 0.03 -20.91 7.94
CA THR A 239 0.87 -22.12 7.96
C THR A 239 2.17 -21.88 8.72
N LEU A 240 2.80 -20.71 8.56
CA LEU A 240 4.01 -20.36 9.31
C LEU A 240 3.69 -20.13 10.81
N VAL A 241 2.59 -19.43 11.12
CA VAL A 241 2.08 -19.26 12.49
C VAL A 241 1.82 -20.62 13.14
N ARG A 242 1.18 -21.54 12.43
CA ARG A 242 0.90 -22.88 12.96
C ARG A 242 2.17 -23.68 13.20
N SER A 243 3.14 -23.57 12.30
CA SER A 243 4.39 -24.32 12.37
C SER A 243 5.33 -23.80 13.46
N TRP A 244 5.40 -22.48 13.66
CA TRP A 244 6.45 -21.84 14.48
C TRP A 244 5.94 -20.80 15.49
N GLY A 245 4.65 -20.50 15.50
CA GLY A 245 4.03 -19.48 16.36
C GLY A 245 4.19 -18.04 15.85
N THR A 246 3.63 -17.10 16.60
CA THR A 246 3.71 -15.64 16.37
C THR A 246 4.67 -14.93 17.33
N SER A 247 5.32 -15.66 18.26
CA SER A 247 6.03 -15.07 19.40
C SER A 247 7.11 -14.07 18.97
N THR A 248 7.00 -12.85 19.49
CA THR A 248 7.89 -11.71 19.23
C THR A 248 9.29 -11.89 19.79
N ASP A 249 9.50 -12.84 20.70
CA ASP A 249 10.67 -12.76 21.58
C ASP A 249 11.83 -13.65 21.13
N LYS A 250 11.61 -14.68 20.31
CA LYS A 250 12.67 -15.48 19.65
C LYS A 250 12.11 -16.12 18.38
N PHE A 251 12.62 -15.71 17.22
CA PHE A 251 12.61 -16.65 16.07
C PHE A 251 13.24 -17.96 16.54
N GLY A 252 12.72 -19.11 16.10
CA GLY A 252 13.41 -20.37 16.33
C GLY A 252 14.66 -20.47 15.46
N THR A 253 14.85 -21.57 14.75
CA THR A 253 16.10 -21.77 14.00
C THR A 253 16.31 -20.68 12.92
N PRO A 254 17.55 -20.39 12.48
CA PRO A 254 17.81 -19.43 11.39
C PRO A 254 17.00 -19.70 10.11
N GLY A 255 16.67 -20.96 9.83
CA GLY A 255 15.80 -21.34 8.72
C GLY A 255 14.39 -20.78 8.86
N GLU A 256 13.79 -20.84 10.05
CA GLU A 256 12.44 -20.30 10.33
C GLU A 256 12.41 -18.78 10.15
N ARG A 257 13.46 -18.09 10.63
CA ARG A 257 13.62 -16.64 10.41
C ARG A 257 13.63 -16.29 8.93
N ASN A 258 14.40 -17.02 8.12
CA ASN A 258 14.48 -16.76 6.67
C ASN A 258 13.12 -16.92 5.99
N ARG A 259 12.32 -17.91 6.40
CA ARG A 259 10.98 -18.15 5.84
C ARG A 259 10.01 -17.02 6.12
N TRP A 260 10.04 -16.47 7.34
CA TRP A 260 9.28 -15.26 7.68
C TRP A 260 9.74 -14.05 6.87
N ILE A 261 11.06 -13.86 6.70
CA ILE A 261 11.61 -12.80 5.86
C ILE A 261 11.14 -12.95 4.40
N HIS A 262 11.17 -14.15 3.85
CA HIS A 262 10.70 -14.42 2.49
C HIS A 262 9.21 -14.10 2.33
N LEU A 263 8.37 -14.53 3.27
CA LEU A 263 6.94 -14.23 3.25
C LEU A 263 6.69 -12.72 3.33
N LEU A 264 7.36 -12.04 4.26
CA LEU A 264 7.25 -10.59 4.43
C LEU A 264 7.66 -9.86 3.16
N GLU A 265 8.79 -10.22 2.54
CA GLU A 265 9.22 -9.65 1.26
C GLU A 265 8.13 -9.78 0.19
N LEU A 266 7.64 -11.00 -0.01
CA LEU A 266 6.66 -11.29 -1.04
C LEU A 266 5.35 -10.54 -0.78
N ALA A 267 4.91 -10.46 0.47
CA ALA A 267 3.72 -9.71 0.86
C ALA A 267 3.88 -8.20 0.61
N HIS A 268 5.04 -7.61 0.91
CA HIS A 268 5.31 -6.20 0.59
C HIS A 268 5.35 -5.96 -0.93
N ARG A 269 6.00 -6.84 -1.71
CA ARG A 269 6.00 -6.74 -3.19
C ARG A 269 4.59 -6.78 -3.75
N TYR A 270 3.78 -7.74 -3.30
CA TYR A 270 2.39 -7.86 -3.75
C TYR A 270 1.56 -6.64 -3.36
N SER A 271 1.76 -6.12 -2.14
CA SER A 271 1.10 -4.91 -1.63
C SER A 271 1.31 -3.68 -2.52
N LEU A 272 2.43 -3.58 -3.24
CA LEU A 272 2.69 -2.49 -4.19
C LEU A 272 1.77 -2.53 -5.42
N CYS A 273 1.16 -3.67 -5.73
CA CYS A 273 0.30 -3.83 -6.91
C CYS A 273 -1.09 -4.43 -6.60
N ALA A 274 -1.35 -4.80 -5.35
CA ALA A 274 -2.62 -5.33 -4.90
C ALA A 274 -3.76 -4.32 -5.10
N ASP A 275 -4.97 -4.84 -5.25
CA ASP A 275 -6.17 -4.01 -5.36
C ASP A 275 -6.61 -3.48 -3.97
N GLN A 276 -7.37 -2.39 -3.95
CA GLN A 276 -7.87 -1.77 -2.71
C GLN A 276 -8.68 -2.73 -1.83
N TYR A 277 -9.33 -3.75 -2.40
CA TYR A 277 -10.09 -4.75 -1.64
C TYR A 277 -9.19 -5.71 -0.84
N GLU A 278 -7.90 -5.83 -1.17
CA GLU A 278 -6.96 -6.72 -0.50
C GLU A 278 -6.09 -6.00 0.55
N ASP A 279 -5.97 -4.68 0.42
CA ASP A 279 -5.04 -3.87 1.22
C ASP A 279 -5.26 -4.01 2.73
N ALA A 280 -6.52 -4.08 3.17
CA ALA A 280 -6.83 -4.23 4.58
C ALA A 280 -6.26 -5.55 5.12
N THR A 281 -6.52 -6.66 4.44
CA THR A 281 -6.05 -7.99 4.86
C THR A 281 -4.53 -8.10 4.78
N LEU A 282 -3.91 -7.58 3.71
CA LEU A 282 -2.45 -7.54 3.59
C LEU A 282 -1.82 -6.72 4.72
N ALA A 283 -2.41 -5.58 5.09
CA ALA A 283 -1.93 -4.78 6.20
C ALA A 283 -2.01 -5.52 7.55
N TYR A 284 -3.06 -6.31 7.79
CA TYR A 284 -3.18 -7.14 9.00
C TYR A 284 -2.19 -8.29 9.01
N LEU A 285 -2.06 -9.03 7.90
CA LEU A 285 -1.12 -10.13 7.76
C LEU A 285 0.31 -9.66 8.03
N LEU A 286 0.70 -8.55 7.40
CA LEU A 286 1.98 -7.93 7.61
C LEU A 286 2.20 -7.60 9.09
N LYS A 287 1.22 -6.96 9.74
CA LYS A 287 1.29 -6.56 11.16
C LYS A 287 1.49 -7.73 12.12
N ASP A 288 0.90 -8.88 11.85
CA ASP A 288 0.96 -10.06 12.72
C ASP A 288 2.22 -10.93 12.52
N CYS A 289 3.08 -10.58 11.57
CA CYS A 289 4.36 -11.28 11.37
C CYS A 289 5.35 -11.00 12.51
N PRO A 290 6.14 -11.99 13.00
CA PRO A 290 7.14 -11.76 14.03
C PRO A 290 8.20 -10.72 13.63
N GLN A 291 8.62 -9.89 14.58
CA GLN A 291 9.59 -8.80 14.37
C GLN A 291 9.23 -7.81 13.25
N PHE A 292 7.94 -7.69 12.92
CA PHE A 292 7.45 -6.69 11.98
C PHE A 292 7.94 -5.26 12.31
N ALA A 293 8.13 -4.92 13.58
CA ALA A 293 8.65 -3.61 13.97
C ALA A 293 10.19 -3.51 13.93
N GLU A 294 10.91 -4.63 14.03
CA GLU A 294 12.36 -4.68 14.26
C GLU A 294 13.17 -5.04 13.01
N MET A 295 12.52 -5.50 11.93
CA MET A 295 13.21 -5.80 10.68
C MET A 295 13.85 -4.54 10.12
N THR A 296 15.17 -4.43 10.32
CA THR A 296 16.03 -3.54 9.56
C THR A 296 15.94 -3.96 8.11
N TYR A 297 15.38 -3.10 7.27
CA TYR A 297 15.24 -3.38 5.85
C TYR A 297 16.63 -3.39 5.19
N GLU A 298 17.28 -4.54 5.16
CA GLU A 298 18.34 -4.82 4.20
C GLU A 298 17.72 -4.88 2.81
N THR A 299 18.44 -4.40 1.79
CA THR A 299 17.93 -4.45 0.41
C THR A 299 17.72 -5.90 -0.02
N THR A 300 16.52 -6.22 -0.46
CA THR A 300 16.12 -7.51 -1.01
C THR A 300 15.97 -7.47 -2.54
N ALA A 301 16.07 -6.27 -3.12
CA ALA A 301 16.16 -6.03 -4.56
C ALA A 301 17.36 -6.77 -5.16
N THR A 302 17.14 -7.48 -6.27
CA THR A 302 18.21 -8.27 -6.92
C THR A 302 19.17 -7.41 -7.75
N ASP A 303 18.68 -6.30 -8.29
CA ASP A 303 19.41 -5.41 -9.18
C ASP A 303 18.70 -4.04 -9.30
N THR A 304 19.27 -3.13 -10.09
CA THR A 304 18.74 -1.78 -10.33
C THR A 304 17.40 -1.77 -11.06
N ASP A 305 17.13 -2.76 -11.90
CA ASP A 305 15.86 -2.90 -12.61
C ASP A 305 14.75 -3.37 -11.66
N ASP A 306 15.02 -4.32 -10.77
CA ASP A 306 14.09 -4.75 -9.71
C ASP A 306 13.69 -3.55 -8.81
N SER A 307 14.68 -2.78 -8.36
CA SER A 307 14.47 -1.55 -7.59
C SER A 307 13.58 -0.54 -8.34
N SER A 308 13.85 -0.34 -9.64
CA SER A 308 13.04 0.56 -10.48
C SER A 308 11.60 0.06 -10.66
N GLN A 309 11.40 -1.26 -10.72
CA GLN A 309 10.06 -1.85 -10.79
C GLN A 309 9.26 -1.63 -9.51
N MET A 310 9.90 -1.70 -8.33
CA MET A 310 9.28 -1.37 -7.04
C MET A 310 8.85 0.09 -6.95
N VAL A 311 9.71 1.02 -7.38
CA VAL A 311 9.39 2.46 -7.45
C VAL A 311 8.19 2.69 -8.35
N ALA A 312 8.18 2.12 -9.55
CA ALA A 312 7.08 2.26 -10.47
C ALA A 312 5.77 1.71 -9.90
N ALA A 313 5.82 0.53 -9.26
CA ALA A 313 4.66 -0.07 -8.62
C ALA A 313 4.13 0.79 -7.46
N TYR A 314 5.01 1.34 -6.62
CA TYR A 314 4.63 2.25 -5.55
C TYR A 314 3.94 3.51 -6.08
N LEU A 315 4.52 4.17 -7.08
CA LEU A 315 3.94 5.37 -7.67
C LEU A 315 2.57 5.09 -8.32
N GLU A 316 2.41 3.93 -8.94
CA GLU A 316 1.12 3.47 -9.48
C GLU A 316 0.11 3.21 -8.35
N LYS A 317 0.52 2.58 -7.25
CA LYS A 317 -0.31 2.38 -6.06
C LYS A 317 -0.80 3.71 -5.51
N MET A 318 0.10 4.68 -5.30
CA MET A 318 -0.24 6.00 -4.76
C MET A 318 -1.26 6.75 -5.61
N LYS A 319 -1.24 6.59 -6.94
CA LYS A 319 -2.20 7.24 -7.85
C LYS A 319 -3.61 6.66 -7.76
N ARG A 320 -3.77 5.43 -7.27
CA ARG A 320 -5.06 4.72 -7.25
C ARG A 320 -5.91 4.99 -6.00
N LEU A 321 -5.38 5.63 -4.96
CA LEU A 321 -5.91 5.50 -3.60
C LEU A 321 -7.09 6.42 -3.26
N PRO A 322 -8.13 5.88 -2.59
CA PRO A 322 -8.95 6.71 -1.71
C PRO A 322 -9.00 6.26 -0.23
N ILE A 323 -8.53 5.05 0.15
CA ILE A 323 -8.81 4.48 1.49
C ILE A 323 -7.68 3.59 2.05
N LEU A 324 -6.41 3.96 1.89
CA LEU A 324 -5.33 3.25 2.59
C LEU A 324 -5.09 3.82 3.99
N LYS A 325 -4.95 2.94 4.99
CA LYS A 325 -4.49 3.36 6.32
C LYS A 325 -3.06 3.88 6.23
N TRP A 326 -2.81 5.07 6.77
CA TRP A 326 -1.49 5.72 6.73
C TRP A 326 -0.33 4.83 7.16
N ALA A 327 -0.48 4.10 8.26
CA ALA A 327 0.55 3.19 8.76
C ALA A 327 0.99 2.17 7.71
N TYR A 328 0.10 1.77 6.81
CA TYR A 328 0.41 0.84 5.73
C TYR A 328 1.15 1.53 4.56
N ILE A 329 0.68 2.70 4.10
CA ILE A 329 1.37 3.51 3.07
C ILE A 329 2.83 3.78 3.46
N SER A 330 3.01 4.17 4.71
CA SER A 330 4.32 4.38 5.31
C SER A 330 5.24 3.21 5.26
N ARG A 331 4.66 2.04 5.50
CA ARG A 331 5.44 0.84 5.49
C ARG A 331 5.87 0.48 4.08
N LEU A 332 4.99 0.65 3.10
CA LEU A 332 5.34 0.47 1.69
C LEU A 332 6.41 1.47 1.25
N TYR A 333 6.32 2.73 1.69
CA TYR A 333 7.36 3.72 1.48
C TYR A 333 8.69 3.31 2.12
N GLY A 334 8.64 2.89 3.39
CA GLY A 334 9.73 2.27 4.16
C GLY A 334 10.49 1.20 3.37
N TYR A 335 9.69 0.23 2.93
CA TYR A 335 10.12 -0.92 2.16
C TYR A 335 10.77 -0.54 0.82
N VAL A 336 10.16 0.37 0.05
CA VAL A 336 10.69 0.80 -1.27
C VAL A 336 12.00 1.55 -1.11
N CYS A 337 12.10 2.49 -0.15
CA CYS A 337 13.35 3.22 0.12
C CYS A 337 14.50 2.30 0.49
N ALA A 338 14.23 1.23 1.25
CA ALA A 338 15.26 0.29 1.66
C ALA A 338 15.72 -0.63 0.53
N ASN A 339 14.88 -0.80 -0.49
CA ASN A 339 15.17 -1.56 -1.70
C ASN A 339 15.74 -0.72 -2.83
N PHE A 340 16.15 0.51 -2.51
CA PHE A 340 16.92 1.31 -3.43
C PHE A 340 18.30 0.69 -3.63
N HIS A 341 18.62 0.40 -4.89
CA HIS A 341 20.00 0.11 -5.23
C HIS A 341 20.82 1.37 -4.99
N LEU A 342 21.60 1.37 -3.91
CA LEU A 342 22.27 2.56 -3.43
C LEU A 342 23.13 3.18 -4.55
N ASP A 343 23.92 2.39 -5.27
CA ASP A 343 24.77 2.93 -6.35
C ASP A 343 24.06 3.04 -7.71
N GLY A 344 22.73 2.97 -7.73
CA GLY A 344 21.94 3.10 -8.95
C GLY A 344 21.92 4.53 -9.48
N PRO A 345 21.98 4.75 -10.81
CA PRO A 345 22.04 6.08 -11.42
C PRO A 345 20.77 6.93 -11.18
N ARG A 346 19.68 6.30 -10.75
CA ARG A 346 18.37 6.94 -10.52
C ARG A 346 17.97 6.98 -9.04
N TYR A 347 18.88 6.67 -8.11
CA TYR A 347 18.58 6.66 -6.68
C TYR A 347 17.95 7.98 -6.21
N GLU A 348 18.58 9.11 -6.56
CA GLU A 348 18.14 10.45 -6.18
C GLU A 348 16.76 10.79 -6.75
N GLU A 349 16.60 10.59 -8.06
CA GLU A 349 15.35 10.80 -8.77
C GLU A 349 14.21 9.97 -8.16
N ASN A 350 14.47 8.69 -7.91
CA ASN A 350 13.48 7.77 -7.36
C ASN A 350 13.06 8.18 -5.95
N LEU A 351 13.99 8.55 -5.07
CA LEU A 351 13.67 9.02 -3.72
C LEU A 351 12.77 10.26 -3.77
N VAL A 352 13.15 11.26 -4.57
CA VAL A 352 12.36 12.50 -4.72
C VAL A 352 10.95 12.19 -5.24
N LEU A 353 10.83 11.31 -6.24
CA LEU A 353 9.54 10.92 -6.82
C LEU A 353 8.63 10.25 -5.79
N ILE A 354 9.11 9.20 -5.10
CA ILE A 354 8.26 8.48 -4.15
C ILE A 354 7.93 9.35 -2.94
N THR A 355 8.87 10.16 -2.43
CA THR A 355 8.58 11.06 -1.31
C THR A 355 7.56 12.11 -1.70
N SER A 356 7.65 12.68 -2.91
CA SER A 356 6.67 13.65 -3.39
C SER A 356 5.27 13.03 -3.47
N ALA A 357 5.14 11.82 -4.02
CA ALA A 357 3.87 11.11 -4.07
C ALA A 357 3.31 10.81 -2.67
N THR A 358 4.15 10.38 -1.73
CA THR A 358 3.75 10.18 -0.32
C THR A 358 3.27 11.47 0.33
N LEU A 359 3.97 12.59 0.09
CA LEU A 359 3.63 13.88 0.68
C LEU A 359 2.32 14.44 0.10
N GLU A 360 2.06 14.24 -1.19
CA GLU A 360 0.78 14.62 -1.82
C GLU A 360 -0.40 13.90 -1.16
N GLU A 361 -0.27 12.60 -0.92
CA GLU A 361 -1.29 11.82 -0.22
C GLU A 361 -1.44 12.26 1.24
N ALA A 362 -0.32 12.50 1.94
CA ALA A 362 -0.32 13.00 3.32
C ALA A 362 -1.06 14.31 3.45
N TRP A 363 -0.96 15.13 2.41
CA TRP A 363 -1.64 16.39 2.33
C TRP A 363 -3.15 16.23 2.15
N GLY A 364 -3.60 15.29 1.31
CA GLY A 364 -5.02 14.96 1.16
C GLY A 364 -5.66 14.52 2.48
N GLU A 365 -4.95 13.70 3.25
CA GLU A 365 -5.41 13.20 4.55
C GLU A 365 -5.35 14.29 5.64
N MET A 366 -4.35 15.17 5.60
CA MET A 366 -4.29 16.34 6.49
C MET A 366 -5.50 17.27 6.32
N LEU A 367 -6.10 17.36 5.13
CA LEU A 367 -7.33 18.15 4.93
C LEU A 367 -8.52 17.55 5.70
N LYS A 368 -8.53 16.23 5.91
CA LYS A 368 -9.54 15.49 6.69
C LYS A 368 -9.20 15.41 8.18
N ALA A 369 -8.13 16.06 8.64
CA ALA A 369 -7.67 15.97 10.04
C ALA A 369 -8.75 16.36 11.07
N HIS A 370 -9.70 17.22 10.70
CA HIS A 370 -10.82 17.59 11.55
C HIS A 370 -11.78 16.42 11.86
N GLU A 371 -11.82 15.41 11.00
CA GLU A 371 -12.60 14.17 11.15
C GLU A 371 -11.84 13.10 11.93
N MET A 372 -10.53 13.29 12.16
CA MET A 372 -9.70 12.30 12.84
C MET A 372 -9.91 12.32 14.36
N ASN A 373 -10.12 11.12 14.92
CA ASN A 373 -9.99 10.90 16.36
C ASN A 373 -8.50 10.93 16.80
N PHE A 374 -8.26 10.93 18.10
CA PHE A 374 -6.90 11.02 18.65
C PHE A 374 -5.97 9.91 18.16
N ILE A 375 -6.47 8.67 18.05
CA ILE A 375 -5.68 7.51 17.63
C ILE A 375 -5.29 7.66 16.15
N GLN A 376 -6.24 8.04 15.30
CA GLN A 376 -6.00 8.29 13.88
C GLN A 376 -4.99 9.42 13.68
N TRP A 377 -5.14 10.52 14.43
CA TRP A 377 -4.21 11.63 14.38
C TRP A 377 -2.80 11.22 14.82
N LYS A 378 -2.67 10.50 15.94
CA LYS A 378 -1.38 9.99 16.41
C LYS A 378 -0.73 9.11 15.35
N ILE A 379 -1.47 8.15 14.80
CA ILE A 379 -0.97 7.30 13.72
C ILE A 379 -0.51 8.16 12.55
N PHE A 380 -1.33 9.08 12.06
CA PHE A 380 -0.98 9.97 10.95
C PHE A 380 0.32 10.73 11.22
N VAL A 381 0.44 11.37 12.39
CA VAL A 381 1.62 12.12 12.81
C VAL A 381 2.86 11.23 12.91
N ASP A 382 2.79 10.14 13.66
CA ASP A 382 3.91 9.19 13.81
C ASP A 382 4.36 8.68 12.44
N THR A 383 3.42 8.49 11.53
CA THR A 383 3.62 7.91 10.21
C THR A 383 4.23 8.92 9.22
N VAL A 384 3.59 10.07 9.02
CA VAL A 384 4.09 11.16 8.15
C VAL A 384 5.50 11.51 8.55
N ILE A 385 5.74 11.61 9.86
CA ILE A 385 7.02 12.07 10.36
C ILE A 385 8.09 10.97 10.27
N ASN A 386 7.81 9.71 10.66
CA ASN A 386 8.80 8.65 10.54
C ASN A 386 9.24 8.40 9.09
N ASN A 387 8.34 8.55 8.11
CA ASN A 387 8.70 8.38 6.70
C ASN A 387 9.42 9.57 6.12
N SER A 388 8.95 10.78 6.41
CA SER A 388 9.49 11.98 5.77
C SER A 388 10.82 12.40 6.38
N VAL A 389 11.08 12.02 7.64
CA VAL A 389 12.25 12.44 8.40
C VAL A 389 13.12 11.24 8.78
N THR A 390 12.60 10.22 9.45
CA THR A 390 13.46 9.17 10.02
C THR A 390 14.05 8.24 8.97
N LEU A 391 13.27 7.81 7.97
CA LEU A 391 13.68 6.78 7.01
C LEU A 391 14.80 7.19 6.03
N PRO A 392 14.81 8.41 5.44
CA PRO A 392 15.96 8.87 4.67
C PRO A 392 17.22 8.97 5.56
N MET A 393 17.04 9.18 6.86
CA MET A 393 18.14 9.54 7.76
C MET A 393 18.83 8.36 8.43
N THR A 394 18.12 7.22 8.57
CA THR A 394 18.66 5.96 9.08
C THR A 394 19.57 5.24 8.08
N GLN A 395 19.54 5.63 6.80
CA GLN A 395 20.52 5.19 5.82
C GLN A 395 21.86 5.89 6.10
N ARG A 396 22.73 5.20 6.87
CA ARG A 396 24.04 5.63 7.40
C ARG A 396 25.09 5.89 6.30
N GLN A 397 24.82 6.80 5.37
CA GLN A 397 25.77 7.20 4.33
C GLN A 397 25.97 8.73 4.32
N PRO A 398 27.03 9.24 4.97
CA PRO A 398 27.35 10.67 5.01
C PRO A 398 27.48 11.29 3.62
N SER A 399 27.94 10.53 2.61
CA SER A 399 28.10 10.97 1.22
C SER A 399 26.78 11.42 0.56
N ARG A 400 25.62 11.01 1.08
CA ARG A 400 24.30 11.32 0.52
C ARG A 400 23.55 12.42 1.28
N ALA A 401 24.23 13.12 2.18
CA ALA A 401 23.67 14.26 2.89
C ALA A 401 22.97 15.30 1.98
N PRO A 402 23.48 15.64 0.77
CA PRO A 402 22.79 16.57 -0.13
C PRO A 402 21.44 16.07 -0.65
N LEU A 403 21.29 14.77 -0.85
CA LEU A 403 20.01 14.20 -1.28
C LEU A 403 18.99 14.25 -0.15
N TYR A 404 19.38 13.81 1.06
CA TYR A 404 18.48 13.90 2.22
C TYR A 404 18.08 15.34 2.48
N LEU A 405 18.99 16.28 2.23
CA LEU A 405 18.67 17.69 2.28
C LEU A 405 17.56 18.04 1.29
N SER A 406 17.65 17.64 0.02
CA SER A 406 16.62 17.94 -0.99
C SER A 406 15.23 17.42 -0.61
N VAL A 407 15.16 16.29 0.10
CA VAL A 407 13.90 15.74 0.64
C VAL A 407 13.42 16.55 1.83
N LEU A 408 14.32 16.83 2.79
CA LEU A 408 14.00 17.59 3.98
C LEU A 408 13.61 19.04 3.68
N THR A 409 14.15 19.62 2.62
CA THR A 409 13.90 21.00 2.19
C THR A 409 12.81 21.12 1.14
N ASN A 410 12.09 20.03 0.90
CA ASN A 410 10.88 20.03 0.10
C ASN A 410 9.84 20.98 0.74
N ASP A 411 9.35 21.93 -0.05
CA ASP A 411 8.40 22.95 0.39
C ASP A 411 7.04 22.33 0.80
N ASN A 412 6.64 21.22 0.18
CA ASN A 412 5.42 20.49 0.56
C ASN A 412 5.56 19.85 1.94
N LEU A 413 6.73 19.28 2.26
CA LEU A 413 6.99 18.73 3.58
C LEU A 413 6.93 19.83 4.65
N PHE A 414 7.57 20.97 4.40
CA PHE A 414 7.53 22.11 5.31
C PHE A 414 6.13 22.67 5.51
N GLU A 415 5.34 22.80 4.45
CA GLU A 415 3.93 23.22 4.57
C GLU A 415 3.11 22.20 5.38
N LEU A 416 3.34 20.90 5.19
CA LEU A 416 2.66 19.84 5.93
C LEU A 416 3.02 19.87 7.42
N LEU A 417 4.31 19.91 7.76
CA LEU A 417 4.80 20.06 9.13
C LEU A 417 4.25 21.34 9.78
N GLY A 418 4.25 22.43 9.02
CA GLY A 418 3.70 23.70 9.46
C GLY A 418 2.21 23.62 9.81
N ARG A 419 1.42 22.87 9.03
CA ARG A 419 0.01 22.60 9.33
C ARG A 419 -0.16 21.68 10.52
N LEU A 420 0.68 20.67 10.70
CA LEU A 420 0.65 19.80 11.88
C LEU A 420 0.82 20.60 13.18
N VAL A 421 1.76 21.55 13.17
CA VAL A 421 2.02 22.46 14.30
C VAL A 421 0.84 23.40 14.57
N LEU A 422 0.15 23.87 13.53
CA LEU A 422 -0.93 24.84 13.71
C LEU A 422 -2.32 24.21 13.88
N PHE A 423 -2.50 22.95 13.52
CA PHE A 423 -3.79 22.25 13.56
C PHE A 423 -4.53 22.34 14.92
N PRO A 424 -3.85 22.24 16.07
CA PRO A 424 -4.50 22.35 17.38
C PRO A 424 -4.99 23.76 17.71
N LEU A 425 -4.54 24.78 16.98
CA LEU A 425 -4.89 26.17 17.20
C LEU A 425 -6.11 26.57 16.37
N SER A 426 -7.04 27.26 17.02
CA SER A 426 -8.11 27.98 16.35
C SER A 426 -7.56 29.18 15.57
N PRO A 427 -8.33 29.73 14.62
CA PRO A 427 -7.95 30.98 13.96
C PRO A 427 -7.66 32.13 14.94
N GLY A 428 -8.23 32.09 16.15
CA GLY A 428 -7.98 33.05 17.22
C GLY A 428 -6.80 32.71 18.14
N GLY A 429 -6.00 31.70 17.82
CA GLY A 429 -4.84 31.28 18.62
C GLY A 429 -5.16 30.51 19.90
N LYS A 430 -6.42 30.15 20.13
CA LYS A 430 -6.84 29.29 21.26
C LYS A 430 -6.74 27.81 20.87
N LEU A 431 -6.29 26.95 21.77
CA LEU A 431 -6.32 25.51 21.55
C LEU A 431 -7.77 25.03 21.36
N ILE A 432 -8.06 24.32 20.26
CA ILE A 432 -9.39 23.79 19.93
C ILE A 432 -9.68 22.52 20.75
N ARG A 433 -8.64 21.73 21.09
CA ARG A 433 -8.76 20.49 21.85
C ARG A 433 -8.05 20.64 23.19
N GLU A 434 -8.80 20.83 24.27
CA GLU A 434 -8.29 20.85 25.64
C GLU A 434 -8.02 19.42 26.18
N GLU A 435 -7.41 18.55 25.38
CA GLU A 435 -7.06 17.23 25.92
C GLU A 435 -5.95 17.34 26.97
N PRO A 436 -6.11 16.72 28.16
CA PRO A 436 -5.15 16.85 29.27
C PRO A 436 -3.78 16.21 28.98
N ASN A 437 -3.64 15.38 27.95
CA ASN A 437 -2.42 14.64 27.65
C ASN A 437 -1.58 15.32 26.56
N ARG A 438 -0.44 15.94 26.91
CA ARG A 438 0.56 16.51 25.96
C ARG A 438 1.20 15.49 25.00
N LYS A 439 0.76 14.23 25.01
CA LYS A 439 1.35 13.15 24.20
C LYS A 439 1.32 13.44 22.69
N TRP A 440 0.38 14.24 22.23
CA TRP A 440 0.31 14.68 20.84
C TRP A 440 1.33 15.77 20.47
N GLU A 441 1.87 16.50 21.46
CA GLU A 441 2.86 17.57 21.27
C GLU A 441 4.30 17.00 21.23
N ALA A 442 4.56 15.98 22.04
CA ALA A 442 5.91 15.44 22.24
C ALA A 442 6.55 14.88 20.97
N HIS A 443 5.80 14.11 20.15
CA HIS A 443 6.36 13.44 18.98
C HIS A 443 6.74 14.45 17.87
N PRO A 444 5.86 15.39 17.46
CA PRO A 444 6.25 16.43 16.51
C PRO A 444 7.44 17.29 16.99
N GLN A 445 7.52 17.61 18.29
CA GLN A 445 8.62 18.42 18.84
C GLN A 445 9.95 17.67 18.81
N GLU A 446 9.97 16.43 19.25
CA GLU A 446 11.15 15.57 19.23
C GLU A 446 11.71 15.46 17.81
N ILE A 447 10.84 15.32 16.82
CA ILE A 447 11.28 15.10 15.45
C ILE A 447 11.69 16.40 14.76
N LEU A 448 11.03 17.54 15.02
CA LEU A 448 11.52 18.83 14.52
C LEU A 448 12.86 19.22 15.18
N SER A 449 13.06 18.84 16.44
CA SER A 449 14.36 18.94 17.11
C SER A 449 15.41 18.05 16.43
N LEU A 450 15.08 16.79 16.15
CA LEU A 450 15.93 15.85 15.43
C LEU A 450 16.28 16.37 14.02
N MET A 451 15.30 16.90 13.30
CA MET A 451 15.48 17.52 11.99
C MET A 451 16.43 18.72 12.09
N GLY A 452 16.22 19.64 13.04
CA GLY A 452 17.09 20.79 13.28
C GLY A 452 18.53 20.37 13.63
N GLN A 453 18.69 19.36 14.48
CA GLN A 453 20.01 18.79 14.81
C GLN A 453 20.67 18.17 13.59
N LEU A 454 19.94 17.44 12.75
CA LEU A 454 20.51 16.76 11.59
C LEU A 454 20.85 17.74 10.47
N VAL A 455 20.01 18.75 10.25
CA VAL A 455 20.30 19.92 9.42
C VAL A 455 21.59 20.57 9.94
N THR A 456 21.70 20.87 11.23
CA THR A 456 22.91 21.50 11.80
C THR A 456 24.16 20.61 11.69
N ASN A 457 24.05 19.31 12.01
CA ASN A 457 25.17 18.38 12.09
C ASN A 457 25.64 17.88 10.72
N ARG A 458 24.73 17.74 9.74
CA ARG A 458 25.06 17.25 8.39
C ARG A 458 25.16 18.36 7.35
N LEU A 459 24.66 19.56 7.63
CA LEU A 459 24.73 20.74 6.74
C LEU A 459 25.77 21.77 7.17
N ALA A 460 26.90 21.31 7.71
CA ALA A 460 28.15 22.04 7.55
C ALA A 460 28.60 22.14 6.07
N ALA A 461 27.67 22.17 5.11
CA ALA A 461 27.88 22.59 3.74
C ALA A 461 27.70 24.12 3.72
N PRO A 462 28.78 24.93 3.75
CA PRO A 462 28.73 26.39 3.88
C PRO A 462 27.96 27.13 2.76
N ASN A 463 27.40 26.41 1.79
CA ASN A 463 26.80 26.95 0.57
C ASN A 463 25.32 26.60 0.36
N TYR A 464 24.66 25.88 1.29
CA TYR A 464 23.22 25.66 1.14
C TYR A 464 22.46 26.99 1.25
N ARG A 465 21.64 27.29 0.24
CA ARG A 465 20.76 28.46 0.22
C ARG A 465 19.31 27.97 0.12
N PRO A 466 18.46 28.25 1.11
CA PRO A 466 17.07 27.83 1.05
C PRO A 466 16.38 28.51 -0.13
N ASP A 467 15.64 27.73 -0.92
CA ASP A 467 14.78 28.29 -1.97
C ASP A 467 13.72 29.22 -1.37
N MET A 468 13.31 30.23 -2.12
CA MET A 468 12.30 31.19 -1.72
C MET A 468 10.97 30.50 -1.36
N ARG A 469 10.61 29.39 -2.02
CA ARG A 469 9.41 28.61 -1.68
C ARG A 469 9.48 28.02 -0.27
N LEU A 470 10.63 27.47 0.10
CA LEU A 470 10.88 26.96 1.44
C LEU A 470 10.84 28.08 2.48
N VAL A 471 11.49 29.21 2.22
CA VAL A 471 11.46 30.39 3.11
C VAL A 471 10.02 30.85 3.32
N ILE A 472 9.22 30.89 2.25
CA ILE A 472 7.79 31.19 2.32
C ILE A 472 7.04 30.18 3.19
N ALA A 473 7.24 28.88 2.96
CA ALA A 473 6.58 27.81 3.71
C ALA A 473 6.91 27.87 5.22
N TRP A 474 8.18 28.08 5.55
CA TRP A 474 8.63 28.24 6.93
C TRP A 474 8.09 29.51 7.58
N ASN A 475 8.18 30.65 6.89
CA ASN A 475 7.77 31.95 7.43
C ASN A 475 6.29 31.92 7.79
N LYS A 476 5.47 31.21 6.99
CA LYS A 476 4.06 30.94 7.28
C LYS A 476 3.88 30.51 8.73
N THR A 477 4.29 29.30 9.05
CA THR A 477 4.10 28.77 10.40
C THR A 477 4.70 29.64 11.49
N HIS A 478 5.86 30.26 11.26
CA HIS A 478 6.48 31.15 12.23
C HIS A 478 5.58 32.34 12.61
N GLN A 479 5.04 33.09 11.64
CA GLN A 479 4.21 34.25 11.99
C GLN A 479 2.86 33.84 12.59
N SER A 480 2.28 32.71 12.19
CA SER A 480 1.07 32.19 12.86
C SER A 480 1.31 31.85 14.32
N LEU A 481 2.48 31.30 14.67
CA LEU A 481 2.86 31.06 16.06
C LEU A 481 3.09 32.37 16.82
N GLN A 482 3.74 33.36 16.21
CA GLN A 482 3.91 34.71 16.81
C GLN A 482 2.57 35.39 17.06
N TYR A 483 1.65 35.33 16.09
CA TYR A 483 0.30 35.88 16.23
C TYR A 483 -0.46 35.16 17.36
N SER A 484 -0.41 33.82 17.39
CA SER A 484 -1.07 33.04 18.44
C SER A 484 -0.50 33.37 19.82
N LYS A 485 0.82 33.51 19.92
CA LYS A 485 1.51 33.97 21.15
C LYS A 485 1.01 35.34 21.59
N TYR A 486 0.92 36.30 20.67
CA TYR A 486 0.39 37.64 20.96
C TYR A 486 -1.08 37.61 21.40
N MET A 487 -1.94 36.87 20.70
CA MET A 487 -3.36 36.76 21.06
C MET A 487 -3.58 36.00 22.38
N SER A 488 -2.65 35.09 22.71
CA SER A 488 -2.73 34.28 23.92
C SER A 488 -2.33 35.01 25.20
N THR A 489 -1.78 36.23 25.14
CA THR A 489 -1.37 37.01 26.33
C THR A 489 -2.51 37.27 27.31
N ASN A 490 -3.76 37.18 26.84
CA ASN A 490 -4.98 37.38 27.62
C ASN A 490 -5.78 36.08 27.88
N THR A 491 -5.26 34.92 27.45
CA THR A 491 -5.90 33.60 27.65
C THR A 491 -5.00 32.74 28.53
N GLY A 492 -5.55 31.76 29.27
CA GLY A 492 -4.80 30.97 30.26
C GLY A 492 -3.44 30.42 29.77
N GLY A 493 -2.50 30.19 30.70
CA GLY A 493 -1.08 29.94 30.41
C GLY A 493 -0.75 28.78 29.46
N ARG A 494 -1.70 27.87 29.19
CA ARG A 494 -1.48 26.72 28.30
C ARG A 494 -1.32 27.11 26.82
N ASN A 495 -2.14 28.02 26.30
CA ASN A 495 -2.04 28.48 24.91
C ASN A 495 -0.73 29.22 24.65
N GLN A 496 -0.33 30.04 25.62
CA GLN A 496 0.89 30.84 25.56
C GLN A 496 2.13 29.95 25.59
N MET A 497 2.15 28.95 26.48
CA MET A 497 3.23 27.96 26.56
C MET A 497 3.34 27.16 25.27
N TYR A 498 2.23 26.62 24.75
CA TYR A 498 2.21 25.90 23.47
C TYR A 498 2.81 26.73 22.34
N SER A 499 2.31 27.95 22.14
CA SER A 499 2.77 28.83 21.06
C SER A 499 4.24 29.22 21.24
N THR A 500 4.70 29.39 22.48
CA THR A 500 6.10 29.75 22.80
C THR A 500 7.06 28.59 22.55
N ASP A 501 6.70 27.38 23.00
CA ASP A 501 7.51 26.18 22.81
C ASP A 501 7.65 25.88 21.31
N TRP A 502 6.53 25.93 20.58
CA TRP A 502 6.52 25.70 19.14
C TRP A 502 7.23 26.77 18.32
N ASP A 503 7.09 28.04 18.70
CA ASP A 503 7.82 29.14 18.07
C ASP A 503 9.33 28.95 18.21
N SER A 504 9.79 28.54 19.40
CA SER A 504 11.19 28.24 19.68
C SER A 504 11.71 27.09 18.79
N VAL A 505 11.00 25.95 18.77
CA VAL A 505 11.36 24.80 17.93
C VAL A 505 11.41 25.18 16.45
N TRP A 506 10.37 25.86 15.95
CA TRP A 506 10.28 26.25 14.54
C TRP A 506 11.34 27.27 14.14
N LYS A 507 11.69 28.20 15.05
CA LYS A 507 12.79 29.16 14.88
C LYS A 507 14.12 28.45 14.73
N ASN A 508 14.42 27.48 15.60
CA ASN A 508 15.67 26.72 15.55
C ASN A 508 15.82 25.94 14.24
N VAL A 509 14.72 25.36 13.72
CA VAL A 509 14.72 24.70 12.40
C VAL A 509 15.04 25.70 11.28
N GLY A 510 14.46 26.90 11.32
CA GLY A 510 14.73 27.95 10.34
C GLY A 510 16.18 28.43 10.36
N GLU A 511 16.73 28.64 11.56
CA GLU A 511 18.13 29.02 11.77
C GLU A 511 19.10 27.94 11.25
N ALA A 512 18.82 26.67 11.54
CA ALA A 512 19.60 25.55 11.05
C ALA A 512 19.62 25.48 9.50
N LEU A 513 18.54 25.92 8.84
CA LEU A 513 18.45 26.01 7.38
C LEU A 513 19.04 27.30 6.78
N GLY A 514 19.61 28.19 7.59
CA GLY A 514 20.13 29.49 7.14
C GLY A 514 19.03 30.50 6.78
N ILE A 515 17.79 30.29 7.23
CA ILE A 515 16.68 31.23 7.03
C ILE A 515 16.84 32.38 8.03
N THR A 516 17.62 33.39 7.63
CA THR A 516 17.97 34.56 8.47
C THR A 516 17.08 35.78 8.22
N ARG A 517 16.31 35.81 7.13
CA ARG A 517 15.45 36.95 6.75
C ARG A 517 13.98 36.61 6.96
N ARG A 518 13.29 37.44 7.75
CA ARG A 518 11.83 37.49 7.79
C ARG A 518 11.31 38.20 6.54
N LEU A 519 10.28 37.65 5.91
CA LEU A 519 9.58 38.32 4.82
C LEU A 519 8.54 39.29 5.41
N ASN A 520 8.67 40.58 5.11
CA ASN A 520 7.73 41.64 5.46
C ASN A 520 6.86 41.93 4.22
N ALA A 521 5.68 41.31 4.03
CA ALA A 521 4.92 41.54 2.79
C ALA A 521 3.38 41.36 2.88
N ALA A 522 2.67 42.31 3.49
CA ALA A 522 1.23 42.39 3.76
C ALA A 522 0.19 41.88 2.70
N ILE A 523 -0.14 40.57 2.64
CA ILE A 523 -1.39 40.06 1.98
C ILE A 523 -1.95 38.82 2.70
N ARG A 524 -3.16 38.94 3.26
CA ARG A 524 -3.94 37.86 3.92
C ARG A 524 -4.44 36.81 2.93
N CYS A 525 -4.07 35.54 3.16
CA CYS A 525 -4.70 34.41 2.50
C CYS A 525 -6.17 34.31 2.93
N GLY A 526 -7.05 33.99 1.98
CA GLY A 526 -8.49 33.90 2.16
C GLY A 526 -8.94 32.66 2.94
N TYR A 527 -8.05 31.67 3.11
CA TYR A 527 -8.29 30.53 4.00
C TYR A 527 -7.98 30.93 5.44
N SER A 528 -9.00 30.93 6.30
CA SER A 528 -8.90 31.40 7.70
C SER A 528 -7.94 30.60 8.57
N ARG A 529 -7.66 29.34 8.21
CA ARG A 529 -6.67 28.48 8.87
C ARG A 529 -5.34 28.41 8.11
N CYS A 530 -5.13 29.25 7.09
CA CYS A 530 -3.84 29.37 6.44
C CYS A 530 -2.83 29.98 7.41
N ALA A 531 -1.67 29.35 7.45
CA ALA A 531 -0.56 29.71 8.30
C ALA A 531 0.07 31.08 8.03
N ILE A 532 -0.41 31.98 7.14
CA ILE A 532 0.07 33.38 7.06
C ILE A 532 -0.75 34.27 6.11
N SER A 533 -0.82 35.54 6.47
CA SER A 533 -0.79 36.66 5.53
C SER A 533 0.66 36.96 5.22
N ASP A 534 1.02 37.07 3.93
CA ASP A 534 2.18 37.85 3.45
C ASP A 534 3.02 37.17 2.36
N THR A 535 2.34 36.47 1.45
CA THR A 535 2.87 36.20 0.10
C THR A 535 2.03 36.97 -0.90
N PRO A 536 2.57 37.46 -2.03
CA PRO A 536 1.73 37.94 -3.11
C PRO A 536 0.68 36.85 -3.38
N ALA A 537 -0.61 37.19 -3.30
CA ALA A 537 -1.65 36.23 -3.55
C ALA A 537 -1.47 35.68 -4.96
N LEU A 538 -0.97 34.45 -5.05
CA LEU A 538 -0.67 33.78 -6.33
C LEU A 538 -1.94 33.27 -6.99
N TYR A 539 -3.00 33.06 -6.20
CA TYR A 539 -4.25 32.46 -6.65
C TYR A 539 -5.43 33.30 -6.22
N GLN A 540 -6.46 33.36 -7.06
CA GLN A 540 -7.70 34.06 -6.79
C GLN A 540 -8.86 33.12 -7.13
N CYS A 541 -9.95 33.18 -6.38
CA CYS A 541 -11.13 32.40 -6.71
C CYS A 541 -11.63 32.79 -8.10
N ALA A 542 -11.50 31.89 -9.08
CA ALA A 542 -11.88 32.14 -10.47
C ALA A 542 -13.38 32.51 -10.64
N ARG A 543 -14.24 32.15 -9.66
CA ARG A 543 -15.67 32.46 -9.70
C ARG A 543 -15.98 33.87 -9.21
N CYS A 544 -15.62 34.20 -7.96
CA CYS A 544 -16.06 35.45 -7.33
C CYS A 544 -15.00 36.54 -7.32
N ASN A 545 -13.72 36.20 -7.55
CA ASN A 545 -12.57 37.09 -7.39
C ASN A 545 -12.43 37.74 -5.98
N ALA A 546 -13.33 37.46 -5.03
CA ALA A 546 -13.38 38.11 -3.72
C ALA A 546 -12.34 37.55 -2.73
N LYS A 547 -12.02 36.25 -2.84
CA LYS A 547 -10.96 35.63 -2.04
C LYS A 547 -9.70 35.38 -2.86
N ARG A 548 -8.58 35.62 -2.19
CA ARG A 548 -7.22 35.47 -2.70
C ARG A 548 -6.46 34.49 -1.82
N TYR A 549 -5.71 33.58 -2.41
CA TYR A 549 -5.02 32.49 -1.72
C TYR A 549 -3.53 32.55 -1.98
N CYS A 550 -2.74 32.19 -0.97
CA CYS A 550 -1.30 32.08 -1.10
C CYS A 550 -0.87 30.81 -1.87
N SER A 551 -1.77 29.85 -2.04
CA SER A 551 -1.56 28.62 -2.81
C SER A 551 -2.90 28.04 -3.29
N HIS A 552 -2.87 27.26 -4.38
CA HIS A 552 -4.01 26.44 -4.84
C HIS A 552 -4.52 25.52 -3.71
N ARG A 553 -3.58 25.03 -2.90
CA ARG A 553 -3.82 24.23 -1.71
C ARG A 553 -4.65 24.95 -0.65
N CYS A 554 -4.33 26.20 -0.30
CA CYS A 554 -5.17 26.97 0.61
C CYS A 554 -6.56 27.24 0.05
N GLN A 555 -6.68 27.43 -1.27
CA GLN A 555 -7.98 27.53 -1.93
C GLN A 555 -8.80 26.24 -1.77
N GLN A 556 -8.20 25.08 -2.06
CA GLN A 556 -8.86 23.78 -1.92
C GLN A 556 -9.29 23.51 -0.47
N ALA A 557 -8.41 23.78 0.50
CA ALA A 557 -8.71 23.61 1.91
C ALA A 557 -9.88 24.51 2.36
N ASP A 558 -9.88 25.79 1.97
CA ASP A 558 -10.97 26.73 2.23
C ASP A 558 -12.26 26.35 1.49
N TRP A 559 -12.16 25.67 0.35
CA TRP A 559 -13.32 25.20 -0.40
C TRP A 559 -13.98 23.98 0.25
N MET A 560 -13.18 23.12 0.90
CA MET A 560 -13.62 21.90 1.56
C MET A 560 -14.01 22.10 3.03
N ASP A 561 -13.66 23.23 3.65
CA ASP A 561 -14.02 23.54 5.05
C ASP A 561 -15.55 23.63 5.22
N THR A 562 -16.13 22.71 6.00
CA THR A 562 -17.58 22.61 6.23
C THR A 562 -18.13 23.66 7.19
N SER A 563 -17.27 24.27 8.00
CA SER A 563 -17.69 25.20 9.06
C SER A 563 -17.85 26.64 8.57
N ASN A 564 -16.93 27.11 7.72
CA ASN A 564 -16.89 28.48 7.19
C ASN A 564 -16.18 28.55 5.83
N GLY A 565 -16.20 27.47 5.05
CA GLY A 565 -15.50 27.40 3.78
C GLY A 565 -16.03 28.38 2.74
N HIS A 566 -15.17 28.86 1.85
CA HIS A 566 -15.55 29.80 0.80
C HIS A 566 -16.66 29.28 -0.12
N ARG A 567 -16.76 27.96 -0.27
CA ARG A 567 -17.79 27.30 -1.08
C ARG A 567 -19.21 27.75 -0.71
N SER A 568 -19.50 27.97 0.57
CA SER A 568 -20.85 28.35 1.04
C SER A 568 -21.19 29.82 0.81
N VAL A 569 -20.19 30.67 0.56
CA VAL A 569 -20.35 32.13 0.41
C VAL A 569 -19.89 32.65 -0.96
N CYS A 570 -19.50 31.77 -1.87
CA CYS A 570 -19.01 32.13 -3.19
C CYS A 570 -20.17 32.53 -4.11
N THR A 571 -20.37 33.82 -4.35
CA THR A 571 -21.49 34.38 -5.15
C THR A 571 -21.17 34.58 -6.63
N GLY A 572 -20.06 34.01 -7.15
CA GLY A 572 -19.65 34.20 -8.54
C GLY A 572 -20.61 33.53 -9.53
N SER A 573 -21.13 34.31 -10.50
CA SER A 573 -22.00 33.81 -11.58
C SER A 573 -21.23 32.85 -12.51
N LEU A 574 -21.88 31.77 -12.96
CA LEU A 574 -21.32 30.72 -13.84
C LEU A 574 -20.89 31.21 -15.24
N THR A 575 -20.96 32.51 -15.53
CA THR A 575 -20.90 33.05 -16.91
C THR A 575 -19.52 33.09 -17.58
N MET A 576 -18.44 32.58 -16.95
CA MET A 576 -17.07 32.65 -17.50
C MET A 576 -16.37 31.28 -17.73
N LEU A 577 -17.10 30.17 -17.73
CA LEU A 577 -16.52 28.85 -18.09
C LEU A 577 -16.55 28.53 -19.59
N ALA A 578 -17.09 29.41 -20.44
CA ALA A 578 -17.25 29.17 -21.88
C ALA A 578 -16.07 29.64 -22.76
N LEU A 579 -15.07 30.36 -22.23
CA LEU A 579 -14.03 30.99 -23.07
C LEU A 579 -12.58 30.52 -22.79
N THR A 580 -12.34 29.74 -21.76
CA THR A 580 -11.01 29.13 -21.50
C THR A 580 -11.19 27.63 -21.35
N GLY A 581 -11.17 26.90 -22.47
CA GLY A 581 -11.40 25.45 -22.53
C GLY A 581 -10.30 24.61 -21.88
N GLN A 582 -10.08 24.78 -20.58
CA GLN A 582 -9.27 23.90 -19.75
C GLN A 582 -9.78 23.95 -18.30
N ALA A 583 -10.66 23.00 -17.95
CA ALA A 583 -10.71 22.37 -16.63
C ALA A 583 -11.86 21.35 -16.60
N SER A 584 -11.56 20.11 -16.96
CA SER A 584 -12.23 18.95 -16.39
C SER A 584 -11.83 18.86 -14.92
N PHE A 585 -12.79 19.08 -14.01
CA PHE A 585 -12.67 18.73 -12.60
C PHE A 585 -12.99 17.24 -12.41
N PRO A 586 -12.22 16.47 -11.62
CA PRO A 586 -12.76 15.35 -10.87
C PRO A 586 -13.59 15.83 -9.68
#